data_AF-A0AAV9AWM4-F1
#
_entry.id   AF-A0AAV9AWM4-F1
#
_cell.length_a   1.000
_cell.length_b   1.000
_cell.length_c   1.000
_cell.angle_alpha   90.00
_cell.angle_beta   90.00
_cell.angle_gamma   90.00
#
_symmetry.space_group_name_H-M   'P 1'
#
loop_
_entity.id
_entity.type
_entity.pdbx_description
1 polymer ?
#
loop_
_entity_poly.entity_id
_entity_poly.type
_entity_poly.pdbx_seq_one_letter_code
_entity_poly.pdbx_strand_id
1 'polypeptide(L)'
;MATDHSLELSKEALDDDGRKPRTGTLWTCIAYVITSVIGSGVLALAWSTAQLGWIGGPVTMVGFAIVTYVSAHLLSDCYRSPHPVTGKRNQTYMDAVRVNLVLSQIPDFHDMEWLSIVAAAMSFCYSSIGLGLGFAKVIGNKTIKGNIEGATMATAAQKVWKVSQALGDIAFSFPYSIILLEIQFCLIGSIKTCEIQKDTLKSKPAENKVMKKASVISVSLTTFFYMCCGCFGYAAFGDQTPGNIMTGFGFYEPYWLIDFANACIVLHLLGGYQVFNQPIFAFIDRWFVNKYPNNGFVNDFHTIKLPLLPPYRLNLLRLCYRTLYVVSTTVIAITFPYFNQVLGVLGALNFWPLAIYFPVEMYFVQMKIQQWTKKWLLLQAFSMICLIISTFALVGSVEGIISEKFK
;
A
#
# COMPACT_ATOMS: atom_id res chain seq x y z
N MET A 1 -1.94 9.74 50.51
CA MET A 1 -0.81 8.82 50.28
C MET A 1 -1.13 7.69 49.30
N ALA A 2 -2.23 6.95 49.46
CA ALA A 2 -2.64 5.93 48.46
C ALA A 2 -3.13 6.52 47.12
N THR A 3 -3.73 7.72 47.15
CA THR A 3 -4.21 8.43 45.95
C THR A 3 -3.09 9.03 45.11
N ASP A 4 -2.02 9.54 45.74
CA ASP A 4 -0.85 10.07 45.04
C ASP A 4 -0.04 8.97 44.35
N HIS A 5 0.12 7.81 45.00
CA HIS A 5 0.82 6.66 44.42
C HIS A 5 0.07 6.07 43.22
N SER A 6 -1.27 6.09 43.21
CA SER A 6 -2.08 5.69 42.04
C SER A 6 -2.03 6.71 40.89
N LEU A 7 -1.88 8.00 41.19
CA LEU A 7 -1.70 9.06 40.20
C LEU A 7 -0.30 9.05 39.58
N GLU A 8 0.73 8.73 40.35
CA GLU A 8 2.10 8.54 39.83
C GLU A 8 2.23 7.28 38.97
N LEU A 9 1.63 6.15 39.38
CA LEU A 9 1.53 4.94 38.54
C LEU A 9 0.79 5.20 37.22
N SER A 10 -0.22 6.10 37.21
CA SER A 10 -0.92 6.49 35.98
C SER A 10 -0.07 7.35 35.04
N LYS A 11 0.86 8.16 35.58
CA LYS A 11 1.79 8.99 34.80
C LYS A 11 2.96 8.20 34.26
N GLU A 12 3.43 7.17 34.96
CA GLU A 12 4.47 6.25 34.47
C GLU A 12 3.97 5.32 33.35
N ALA A 13 2.66 5.12 33.25
CA ALA A 13 2.03 4.34 32.20
C ALA A 13 1.72 5.15 30.93
N LEU A 14 2.27 6.36 30.77
CA LEU A 14 2.02 7.25 29.63
C LEU A 14 3.35 7.76 29.02
N ASP A 15 3.39 7.87 27.70
CA ASP A 15 4.49 8.38 26.89
C ASP A 15 4.69 9.90 27.10
N ASP A 16 5.73 10.48 26.50
CA ASP A 16 6.12 11.89 26.68
C ASP A 16 5.08 12.93 26.24
N ASP A 17 4.02 12.50 25.57
CA ASP A 17 2.85 13.28 25.19
C ASP A 17 1.60 13.00 26.06
N GLY A 18 1.73 12.23 27.14
CA GLY A 18 0.66 11.91 28.10
C GLY A 18 -0.33 10.85 27.60
N ARG A 19 0.07 9.97 26.67
CA ARG A 19 -0.78 8.91 26.08
C ARG A 19 -0.18 7.52 26.25
N LYS A 20 -0.95 6.46 25.97
CA LYS A 20 -0.47 5.07 26.13
C LYS A 20 0.90 4.84 25.47
N PRO A 21 1.81 4.08 26.11
CA PRO A 21 3.16 3.84 25.62
C PRO A 21 3.14 3.04 24.32
N ARG A 22 4.07 3.40 23.45
CA ARG A 22 4.27 2.78 22.14
C ARG A 22 5.12 1.53 22.31
N THR A 23 4.72 0.43 21.69
CA THR A 23 5.36 -0.88 21.84
C THR A 23 5.99 -1.42 20.56
N GLY A 24 5.74 -0.78 19.41
CA GLY A 24 6.26 -1.21 18.11
C GLY A 24 7.78 -1.05 17.97
N THR A 25 8.43 -2.05 17.38
CA THR A 25 9.87 -2.04 17.07
C THR A 25 10.13 -1.63 15.62
N LEU A 26 11.36 -1.18 15.31
CA LEU A 26 11.79 -0.89 13.94
C LEU A 26 11.54 -2.07 12.98
N TRP A 27 11.75 -3.31 13.43
CA TRP A 27 11.56 -4.52 12.64
C TRP A 27 10.09 -4.80 12.35
N THR A 28 9.22 -4.59 13.34
CA THR A 28 7.77 -4.67 13.15
C THR A 28 7.34 -3.64 12.12
N CYS A 29 7.77 -2.39 12.29
CA CYS A 29 7.50 -1.31 11.35
C CYS A 29 7.95 -1.64 9.91
N ILE A 30 9.15 -2.19 9.73
CA ILE A 30 9.65 -2.62 8.41
C ILE A 30 8.79 -3.74 7.83
N ALA A 31 8.43 -4.76 8.62
CA ALA A 31 7.60 -5.87 8.16
C ALA A 31 6.21 -5.41 7.68
N TYR A 32 5.56 -4.52 8.43
CA TYR A 32 4.26 -3.94 8.05
C TYR A 32 4.34 -3.10 6.77
N VAL A 33 5.41 -2.32 6.61
CA VAL A 33 5.61 -1.57 5.36
C VAL A 33 5.80 -2.52 4.18
N ILE A 34 6.69 -3.51 4.31
CA ILE A 34 6.96 -4.47 3.22
C ILE A 34 5.68 -5.19 2.81
N THR A 35 4.88 -5.63 3.79
CA THR A 35 3.57 -6.25 3.58
C THR A 35 2.72 -5.42 2.65
N SER A 36 2.61 -4.14 2.99
CA SER A 36 1.64 -3.28 2.37
C SER A 36 2.08 -2.75 1.02
N VAL A 37 3.39 -2.72 0.78
CA VAL A 37 3.95 -2.25 -0.50
C VAL A 37 4.02 -3.39 -1.49
N ILE A 38 4.58 -4.54 -1.11
CA ILE A 38 4.76 -5.69 -2.01
C ILE A 38 3.39 -6.37 -2.24
N GLY A 39 2.51 -5.71 -3.01
CA GLY A 39 1.16 -6.14 -3.32
C GLY A 39 1.02 -6.75 -4.71
N SER A 40 -0.17 -6.65 -5.29
CA SER A 40 -0.44 -7.05 -6.68
C SER A 40 0.42 -6.30 -7.70
N GLY A 41 0.92 -5.11 -7.37
CA GLY A 41 1.74 -4.29 -8.27
C GLY A 41 3.00 -5.02 -8.77
N VAL A 42 3.67 -5.80 -7.92
CA VAL A 42 4.89 -6.53 -8.31
C VAL A 42 4.67 -7.51 -9.47
N LEU A 43 3.45 -8.02 -9.61
CA LEU A 43 3.08 -8.99 -10.64
C LEU A 43 3.05 -8.34 -12.04
N ALA A 44 2.76 -7.04 -12.12
CA ALA A 44 2.71 -6.27 -13.37
C ALA A 44 4.08 -5.73 -13.81
N LEU A 45 5.06 -5.64 -12.91
CA LEU A 45 6.34 -4.96 -13.18
C LEU A 45 7.17 -5.58 -14.29
N ALA A 46 7.07 -6.90 -14.49
CA ALA A 46 7.71 -7.56 -15.62
C ALA A 46 7.13 -7.05 -16.94
N TRP A 47 5.80 -6.94 -17.01
CA TRP A 47 5.11 -6.40 -18.18
C TRP A 47 5.44 -4.91 -18.39
N SER A 48 5.45 -4.11 -17.33
CA SER A 48 5.81 -2.69 -17.42
C SER A 48 7.24 -2.49 -17.89
N THR A 49 8.18 -3.29 -17.37
CA THR A 49 9.58 -3.33 -17.86
C THR A 49 9.63 -3.75 -19.32
N ALA A 50 8.80 -4.70 -19.76
CA ALA A 50 8.74 -5.08 -21.17
C ALA A 50 8.25 -3.93 -22.06
N GLN A 51 7.29 -3.11 -21.61
CA GLN A 51 6.85 -1.96 -22.40
C GLN A 51 7.91 -0.84 -22.48
N LEU A 52 8.66 -0.63 -21.40
CA LEU A 52 9.66 0.45 -21.28
C LEU A 52 11.08 0.05 -21.73
N GLY A 53 11.37 -1.25 -21.79
CA GLY A 53 12.68 -1.80 -22.15
C GLY A 53 13.70 -1.82 -21.03
N TRP A 54 14.90 -2.33 -21.37
CA TRP A 54 16.00 -2.55 -20.42
C TRP A 54 16.54 -1.27 -19.76
N ILE A 55 16.40 -0.12 -20.42
CA ILE A 55 16.78 1.17 -19.84
C ILE A 55 15.57 1.82 -19.18
N GLY A 56 14.48 1.98 -19.93
CA GLY A 56 13.31 2.73 -19.47
C GLY A 56 12.67 2.12 -18.22
N GLY A 57 12.56 0.79 -18.14
CA GLY A 57 11.94 0.09 -17.02
C GLY A 57 12.66 0.36 -15.70
N PRO A 58 13.93 -0.06 -15.55
CA PRO A 58 14.69 0.14 -14.31
C PRO A 58 14.83 1.62 -13.92
N VAL A 59 15.08 2.52 -14.88
CA VAL A 59 15.18 3.97 -14.62
C VAL A 59 13.87 4.51 -14.05
N THR A 60 12.74 4.12 -14.64
CA THR A 60 11.42 4.54 -14.18
C THR A 60 11.15 4.01 -12.77
N MET A 61 11.44 2.74 -12.50
CA MET A 61 11.24 2.15 -11.16
C MET A 61 12.07 2.83 -10.09
N VAL A 62 13.34 3.15 -10.38
CA VAL A 62 14.20 3.95 -9.49
C VAL A 62 13.65 5.36 -9.33
N GLY A 63 13.14 5.99 -10.39
CA GLY A 63 12.49 7.29 -10.35
C GLY A 63 11.30 7.32 -9.39
N PHE A 64 10.37 6.35 -9.51
CA PHE A 64 9.23 6.21 -8.61
C PHE A 64 9.65 5.87 -7.17
N ALA A 65 10.74 5.10 -6.99
CA ALA A 65 11.32 4.85 -5.66
C ALA A 65 11.87 6.14 -5.03
N ILE A 66 12.56 6.99 -5.79
CA ILE A 66 13.06 8.30 -5.33
C ILE A 66 11.90 9.22 -4.97
N VAL A 67 10.87 9.27 -5.81
CA VAL A 67 9.65 10.03 -5.55
C VAL A 67 9.01 9.60 -4.22
N THR A 68 8.85 8.29 -4.04
CA THR A 68 8.36 7.68 -2.79
C THR A 68 9.23 8.05 -1.60
N TYR A 69 10.55 8.00 -1.77
CA TYR A 69 11.51 8.37 -0.73
C TYR A 69 11.41 9.85 -0.33
N VAL A 70 11.27 10.77 -1.28
CA VAL A 70 11.10 12.20 -1.01
C VAL A 70 9.81 12.42 -0.23
N SER A 71 8.69 11.86 -0.68
CA SER A 71 7.41 11.95 0.03
C SER A 71 7.49 11.34 1.44
N ALA A 72 8.21 10.22 1.62
CA ALA A 72 8.55 9.60 2.90
C ALA A 72 9.21 10.56 3.88
N HIS A 73 10.17 11.34 3.38
CA HIS A 73 10.89 12.31 4.20
C HIS A 73 10.02 13.50 4.59
N LEU A 74 9.25 14.05 3.64
CA LEU A 74 8.37 15.20 3.87
C LEU A 74 7.35 14.90 4.97
N LEU A 75 6.61 13.81 4.85
CA LEU A 75 5.61 13.44 5.86
C LEU A 75 6.24 13.04 7.22
N SER A 76 7.40 12.37 7.21
CA SER A 76 8.11 12.03 8.46
C SER A 76 8.53 13.29 9.24
N ASP A 77 8.93 14.34 8.53
CA ASP A 77 9.26 15.63 9.16
C ASP A 77 8.04 16.36 9.71
N CYS A 78 6.87 16.12 9.14
CA CYS A 78 5.60 16.70 9.58
C CYS A 78 4.87 15.89 10.68
N TYR A 79 5.54 14.89 11.25
CA TYR A 79 4.97 14.08 12.34
C TYR A 79 4.76 14.89 13.63
N ARG A 80 5.63 15.87 13.92
CA ARG A 80 5.58 16.76 15.10
C ARG A 80 5.57 18.24 14.67
N SER A 81 4.84 19.07 15.41
CA SER A 81 4.71 20.53 15.21
C SER A 81 4.81 21.28 16.55
N PRO A 82 5.39 22.49 16.61
CA PRO A 82 5.96 23.30 15.53
C PRO A 82 7.39 22.92 15.12
N HIS A 83 8.02 21.96 15.79
CA HIS A 83 9.37 21.49 15.47
C HIS A 83 9.37 19.97 15.21
N PRO A 84 10.06 19.45 14.17
CA PRO A 84 9.98 18.05 13.74
C PRO A 84 10.46 17.02 14.78
N VAL A 85 11.22 17.45 15.79
CA VAL A 85 11.81 16.58 16.82
C VAL A 85 11.18 16.83 18.20
N THR A 86 11.00 18.09 18.57
CA THR A 86 10.60 18.51 19.92
C THR A 86 9.15 19.00 19.99
N GLY A 87 8.50 19.15 18.83
CA GLY A 87 7.11 19.57 18.74
C GLY A 87 6.14 18.51 19.28
N LYS A 88 4.91 18.94 19.58
CA LYS A 88 3.82 18.02 19.90
C LYS A 88 3.45 17.22 18.66
N ARG A 89 3.08 15.96 18.86
CA ARG A 89 2.58 15.10 17.78
C ARG A 89 1.34 15.70 17.13
N ASN A 90 1.33 15.80 15.80
CA ASN A 90 0.18 16.31 15.07
C ASN A 90 -0.95 15.26 15.07
N GLN A 91 -1.98 15.49 15.86
CA GLN A 91 -3.19 14.64 15.86
C GLN A 91 -4.02 14.91 14.60
N THR A 92 -4.16 16.18 14.21
CA THR A 92 -4.79 16.57 12.95
C THR A 92 -4.06 16.04 11.73
N TYR A 93 -2.78 15.70 11.83
CA TYR A 93 -2.07 15.00 10.77
C TYR A 93 -2.49 13.54 10.69
N MET A 94 -2.53 12.83 11.82
CA MET A 94 -3.08 11.47 11.87
C MET A 94 -4.53 11.47 11.36
N ASP A 95 -5.31 12.46 11.77
CA ASP A 95 -6.70 12.60 11.37
C ASP A 95 -6.82 13.06 9.91
N ALA A 96 -5.94 13.92 9.39
CA ALA A 96 -5.94 14.34 7.98
C ALA A 96 -5.50 13.21 7.05
N VAL A 97 -4.49 12.41 7.43
CA VAL A 97 -4.12 11.20 6.68
C VAL A 97 -5.30 10.21 6.72
N ARG A 98 -5.96 10.04 7.88
CA ARG A 98 -7.17 9.22 8.04
C ARG A 98 -8.38 9.75 7.26
N VAL A 99 -8.52 11.08 7.10
CA VAL A 99 -9.63 11.75 6.40
C VAL A 99 -9.39 11.78 4.88
N ASN A 100 -8.15 11.96 4.40
CA ASN A 100 -7.83 11.95 2.96
C ASN A 100 -7.95 10.56 2.31
N LEU A 101 -8.07 9.51 3.12
CA LEU A 101 -8.52 8.18 2.71
C LEU A 101 -9.93 7.89 3.28
N VAL A 102 -10.84 8.85 3.11
CA VAL A 102 -12.33 8.79 3.30
C VAL A 102 -12.85 8.36 4.70
N LEU A 103 -12.01 7.86 5.62
CA LEU A 103 -12.43 6.89 6.64
C LEU A 103 -11.82 7.10 8.03
N SER A 104 -11.83 8.33 8.54
CA SER A 104 -11.42 8.63 9.92
C SER A 104 -12.35 8.09 11.02
N GLN A 105 -13.01 6.95 10.80
CA GLN A 105 -14.25 6.58 11.49
C GLN A 105 -14.34 5.11 11.99
N ILE A 106 -13.29 4.38 12.42
CA ILE A 106 -13.51 3.15 13.26
C ILE A 106 -12.54 3.01 14.45
N PRO A 107 -13.05 2.51 15.60
CA PRO A 107 -12.28 2.02 16.76
C PRO A 107 -11.19 0.97 16.48
N ASP A 108 -10.27 0.87 17.43
CA ASP A 108 -9.11 -0.05 17.54
C ASP A 108 -9.12 -1.35 16.69
N PHE A 109 -8.18 -1.45 15.75
CA PHE A 109 -7.88 -2.62 14.90
C PHE A 109 -7.12 -3.75 15.62
N HIS A 110 -7.37 -3.98 16.91
CA HIS A 110 -6.59 -4.93 17.71
C HIS A 110 -6.71 -6.40 17.27
N ASP A 111 -7.72 -6.76 16.46
CA ASP A 111 -7.94 -8.14 15.98
C ASP A 111 -7.39 -8.41 14.57
N MET A 112 -6.78 -7.43 13.88
CA MET A 112 -6.29 -7.58 12.49
C MET A 112 -4.75 -7.59 12.35
N GLU A 113 -4.01 -7.43 13.44
CA GLU A 113 -2.53 -7.43 13.47
C GLU A 113 -1.94 -8.71 12.83
N TRP A 114 -2.49 -9.88 13.18
CA TRP A 114 -2.06 -11.16 12.62
C TRP A 114 -2.31 -11.27 11.12
N LEU A 115 -3.34 -10.59 10.59
CA LEU A 115 -3.69 -10.62 9.17
C LEU A 115 -2.63 -9.89 8.34
N SER A 116 -2.10 -8.78 8.87
CA SER A 116 -0.99 -8.07 8.24
C SER A 116 0.30 -8.89 8.26
N ILE A 117 0.61 -9.60 9.36
CA ILE A 117 1.79 -10.49 9.41
C ILE A 117 1.66 -11.62 8.36
N VAL A 118 0.49 -12.23 8.25
CA VAL A 118 0.23 -13.26 7.24
C VAL A 118 0.35 -12.69 5.83
N ALA A 119 -0.25 -11.53 5.57
CA ALA A 119 -0.12 -10.82 4.30
C ALA A 119 1.36 -10.55 3.95
N ALA A 120 2.20 -10.19 4.94
CA ALA A 120 3.64 -9.99 4.79
C ALA A 120 4.36 -11.23 4.28
N ALA A 121 4.08 -12.35 4.96
CA ALA A 121 4.71 -13.62 4.65
C ALA A 121 4.29 -14.08 3.25
N MET A 122 3.01 -13.93 2.91
CA MET A 122 2.49 -14.29 1.59
C MET A 122 3.10 -13.43 0.48
N SER A 123 3.21 -12.10 0.67
CA SER A 123 3.80 -11.19 -0.32
C SER A 123 5.26 -11.46 -0.62
N PHE A 124 6.04 -11.68 0.43
CA PHE A 124 7.43 -12.06 0.29
C PHE A 124 7.58 -13.42 -0.39
N CYS A 125 6.69 -14.37 -0.05
CA CYS A 125 6.70 -15.71 -0.59
C CYS A 125 6.47 -15.71 -2.10
N TYR A 126 5.34 -15.17 -2.59
CA TYR A 126 5.07 -15.20 -4.04
C TYR A 126 6.07 -14.33 -4.82
N SER A 127 6.55 -13.22 -4.26
CA SER A 127 7.55 -12.38 -4.94
C SER A 127 8.90 -13.10 -5.08
N SER A 128 9.33 -13.82 -4.03
CA SER A 128 10.54 -14.64 -4.07
C SER A 128 10.40 -15.81 -5.04
N ILE A 129 9.23 -16.44 -5.10
CA ILE A 129 8.94 -17.51 -6.07
C ILE A 129 8.98 -16.93 -7.50
N GLY A 130 8.33 -15.80 -7.76
CA GLY A 130 8.35 -15.15 -9.07
C GLY A 130 9.74 -14.76 -9.53
N LEU A 131 10.55 -14.21 -8.63
CA LEU A 131 11.96 -13.93 -8.85
C LEU A 131 12.74 -15.21 -9.18
N GLY A 132 12.59 -16.26 -8.37
CA GLY A 132 13.30 -17.53 -8.55
C GLY A 132 12.94 -18.23 -9.85
N LEU A 133 11.65 -18.26 -10.21
CA LEU A 133 11.16 -18.81 -11.48
C LEU A 133 11.66 -17.99 -12.68
N GLY A 134 11.63 -16.66 -12.58
CA GLY A 134 12.19 -15.78 -13.61
C GLY A 134 13.68 -16.03 -13.83
N PHE A 135 14.45 -16.08 -12.75
CA PHE A 135 15.88 -16.37 -12.80
C PHE A 135 16.17 -17.77 -13.38
N ALA A 136 15.47 -18.80 -12.93
CA ALA A 136 15.60 -20.16 -13.44
C ALA A 136 15.26 -20.23 -14.94
N LYS A 137 14.22 -19.50 -15.38
CA LYS A 137 13.84 -19.42 -16.80
C LYS A 137 14.92 -18.75 -17.64
N VAL A 138 15.56 -17.70 -17.14
CA VAL A 138 16.69 -17.04 -17.82
C VAL A 138 17.86 -18.01 -18.01
N ILE A 139 18.22 -18.77 -16.97
CA ILE A 139 19.25 -19.81 -17.05
C ILE A 139 18.85 -20.88 -18.08
N GLY A 140 17.61 -21.38 -18.02
CA GLY A 140 17.09 -22.40 -18.93
C GLY A 140 17.05 -21.94 -20.39
N ASN A 141 16.69 -20.68 -20.63
CA ASN A 141 16.70 -20.08 -21.97
C ASN A 141 18.12 -19.92 -22.53
N LYS A 142 19.16 -19.89 -21.68
CA LYS A 142 20.57 -19.59 -22.04
C LYS A 142 20.78 -18.23 -22.71
N THR A 143 19.76 -17.37 -22.71
CA THR A 143 19.77 -16.05 -23.33
C THR A 143 18.92 -15.09 -22.51
N ILE A 144 19.37 -13.85 -22.39
CA ILE A 144 18.57 -12.75 -21.84
C ILE A 144 17.69 -12.21 -22.96
N LYS A 145 16.36 -12.33 -22.82
CA LYS A 145 15.40 -11.78 -23.80
C LYS A 145 15.15 -10.29 -23.57
N GLY A 146 14.45 -9.68 -24.52
CA GLY A 146 14.01 -8.29 -24.45
C GLY A 146 14.96 -7.30 -25.12
N ASN A 147 14.38 -6.20 -25.59
CA ASN A 147 15.07 -5.11 -26.27
C ASN A 147 15.31 -3.90 -25.35
N ILE A 148 16.26 -3.05 -25.73
CA ILE A 148 16.60 -1.81 -25.02
C ILE A 148 15.43 -0.83 -25.00
N GLU A 149 14.70 -0.72 -26.12
CA GLU A 149 13.56 0.19 -26.30
C GLU A 149 12.21 -0.43 -25.84
N GLY A 150 12.24 -1.67 -25.35
CA GLY A 150 11.04 -2.41 -24.95
C GLY A 150 10.36 -3.13 -26.12
N ALA A 151 9.16 -3.62 -25.85
CA ALA A 151 8.39 -4.44 -26.77
C ALA A 151 8.11 -3.73 -28.09
N THR A 152 8.26 -4.48 -29.19
CA THR A 152 8.04 -3.99 -30.55
C THR A 152 6.54 -3.83 -30.81
N MET A 153 6.12 -2.67 -31.32
CA MET A 153 4.71 -2.38 -31.61
C MET A 153 4.53 -2.05 -33.10
N ALA A 154 3.35 -2.35 -33.65
CA ALA A 154 3.05 -2.08 -35.05
C ALA A 154 3.03 -0.58 -35.38
N THR A 155 2.72 0.27 -34.40
CA THR A 155 2.68 1.73 -34.57
C THR A 155 3.29 2.45 -33.36
N ALA A 156 3.87 3.64 -33.61
CA ALA A 156 4.39 4.50 -32.56
C ALA A 156 3.30 4.94 -31.56
N ALA A 157 2.07 5.17 -32.02
CA ALA A 157 0.95 5.54 -31.17
C ALA A 157 0.62 4.43 -30.14
N GLN A 158 0.54 3.18 -30.59
CA GLN A 158 0.33 2.04 -29.68
C GLN A 158 1.45 1.90 -28.66
N LYS A 159 2.70 2.15 -29.06
CA LYS A 159 3.85 2.15 -28.15
C LYS A 159 3.68 3.21 -27.05
N VAL A 160 3.28 4.43 -27.41
CA VAL A 160 3.04 5.53 -26.46
C VAL A 160 1.96 5.15 -25.45
N TRP A 161 0.84 4.55 -25.89
CA TRP A 161 -0.24 4.12 -24.99
C TRP A 161 0.20 3.02 -24.02
N LYS A 162 0.96 2.03 -24.50
CA LYS A 162 1.48 0.95 -23.65
C LYS A 162 2.54 1.44 -22.66
N VAL A 163 3.41 2.36 -23.07
CA VAL A 163 4.36 3.04 -22.17
C VAL A 163 3.62 3.85 -21.11
N SER A 164 2.60 4.60 -21.51
CA SER A 164 1.74 5.34 -20.60
C SER A 164 1.07 4.43 -19.56
N GLN A 165 0.48 3.31 -19.99
CA GLN A 165 -0.12 2.33 -19.10
C GLN A 165 0.91 1.73 -18.13
N ALA A 166 2.11 1.39 -18.62
CA ALA A 166 3.20 0.87 -17.80
C ALA A 166 3.64 1.85 -16.70
N LEU A 167 3.60 3.17 -16.95
CA LEU A 167 3.85 4.18 -15.92
C LEU A 167 2.78 4.13 -14.82
N GLY A 168 1.53 3.89 -15.17
CA GLY A 168 0.43 3.69 -14.22
C GLY A 168 0.64 2.45 -13.35
N ASP A 169 1.04 1.32 -13.95
CA ASP A 169 1.33 0.07 -13.22
C ASP A 169 2.49 0.21 -12.24
N ILE A 170 3.55 0.92 -12.66
CA ILE A 170 4.67 1.23 -11.77
C ILE A 170 4.20 2.18 -10.67
N ALA A 171 3.43 3.22 -10.99
CA ALA A 171 2.87 4.14 -10.00
C ALA A 171 2.02 3.41 -8.94
N PHE A 172 1.22 2.43 -9.37
CA PHE A 172 0.43 1.58 -8.48
C PHE A 172 1.31 0.75 -7.54
N SER A 173 2.48 0.32 -8.00
CA SER A 173 3.40 -0.52 -7.23
C SER A 173 4.11 0.25 -6.11
N PHE A 174 4.19 1.58 -6.21
CA PHE A 174 4.80 2.44 -5.20
C PHE A 174 3.75 3.30 -4.43
N PRO A 175 2.76 2.70 -3.73
CA PRO A 175 1.74 3.45 -3.02
C PRO A 175 2.28 3.97 -1.69
N TYR A 176 2.76 5.21 -1.71
CA TYR A 176 3.42 5.81 -0.54
C TYR A 176 2.47 6.09 0.66
N SER A 177 1.25 6.56 0.41
CA SER A 177 0.30 6.95 1.48
C SER A 177 -0.03 5.78 2.42
N ILE A 178 0.05 4.57 1.88
CA ILE A 178 -0.19 3.30 2.58
C ILE A 178 1.01 2.94 3.47
N ILE A 179 2.25 3.13 2.98
CA ILE A 179 3.49 2.92 3.74
C ILE A 179 3.45 3.67 5.06
N LEU A 180 3.11 4.96 5.01
CA LEU A 180 3.17 5.81 6.17
C LEU A 180 2.07 5.50 7.20
N LEU A 181 0.86 5.13 6.76
CA LEU A 181 -0.21 4.70 7.65
C LEU A 181 0.18 3.49 8.50
N GLU A 182 0.84 2.51 7.89
CA GLU A 182 1.28 1.28 8.56
C GLU A 182 2.46 1.52 9.52
N ILE A 183 3.42 2.37 9.13
CA ILE A 183 4.49 2.83 10.05
C ILE A 183 3.88 3.49 11.29
N GLN A 184 2.84 4.31 11.09
CA GLN A 184 2.18 5.03 12.16
C GLN A 184 1.33 4.11 13.06
N PHE A 185 0.65 3.12 12.48
CA PHE A 185 -0.09 2.12 13.24
C PHE A 185 0.85 1.29 14.13
N CYS A 186 2.01 0.86 13.60
CA CYS A 186 3.05 0.18 14.39
C CYS A 186 3.58 1.03 15.55
N LEU A 187 3.74 2.35 15.35
CA LEU A 187 4.14 3.24 16.44
C LEU A 187 3.03 3.43 17.49
N ILE A 188 1.76 3.12 17.20
CA ILE A 188 0.64 3.34 18.13
C ILE A 188 0.15 2.02 18.76
N GLY A 189 0.30 0.89 18.08
CA GLY A 189 -0.33 -0.37 18.47
C GLY A 189 0.62 -1.57 18.40
N SER A 190 0.94 -2.09 19.58
CA SER A 190 0.99 -3.54 19.81
C SER A 190 0.69 -3.78 21.30
N ILE A 191 -0.60 -3.90 21.65
CA ILE A 191 -0.99 -4.47 22.95
C ILE A 191 -1.22 -5.96 22.71
N LYS A 192 -0.12 -6.73 22.72
CA LYS A 192 -0.10 -8.14 23.12
C LYS A 192 1.33 -8.63 23.32
N THR A 193 1.91 -8.24 24.45
CA THR A 193 2.65 -9.18 25.30
C THR A 193 2.68 -8.60 26.71
N CYS A 194 1.71 -9.02 27.51
CA CYS A 194 1.97 -9.16 28.93
C CYS A 194 3.11 -10.19 29.05
N GLU A 195 4.11 -9.88 29.87
CA GLU A 195 5.07 -10.81 30.51
C GLU A 195 6.47 -11.12 29.93
N ILE A 196 7.03 -10.49 28.88
CA ILE A 196 8.47 -10.75 28.55
C ILE A 196 9.37 -9.51 28.37
N GLN A 197 8.84 -8.29 28.23
CA GLN A 197 9.71 -7.10 28.08
C GLN A 197 9.49 -6.04 29.18
N LYS A 198 9.43 -6.48 30.44
CA LYS A 198 9.97 -5.64 31.52
C LYS A 198 11.49 -5.77 31.42
N ASP A 199 12.17 -4.64 31.43
CA ASP A 199 13.60 -4.48 31.23
C ASP A 199 14.00 -4.47 29.75
N THR A 200 14.05 -3.27 29.17
CA THR A 200 15.29 -2.73 28.55
C THR A 200 14.98 -1.38 27.87
N LEU A 201 15.42 -0.32 28.54
CA LEU A 201 15.87 0.98 27.98
C LEU A 201 14.85 1.93 27.35
N LYS A 202 14.55 3.00 28.10
CA LYS A 202 14.55 4.37 27.54
C LYS A 202 15.77 4.54 26.62
N SER A 203 15.58 4.54 25.30
CA SER A 203 16.53 5.18 24.40
C SER A 203 15.76 5.81 23.25
N LYS A 204 15.61 7.14 23.32
CA LYS A 204 14.86 7.95 22.35
C LYS A 204 15.78 8.38 21.20
N PRO A 205 15.68 7.78 19.99
CA PRO A 205 15.76 8.56 18.77
C PRO A 205 14.38 9.19 18.49
N ALA A 206 14.38 10.39 17.91
CA ALA A 206 13.16 11.08 17.51
C ALA A 206 12.36 10.24 16.49
N GLU A 207 11.03 10.28 16.53
CA GLU A 207 10.17 9.43 15.70
C GLU A 207 10.38 9.66 14.22
N ASN A 208 10.58 10.92 13.81
CA ASN A 208 10.92 11.24 12.44
C ASN A 208 12.19 10.51 11.98
N LYS A 209 13.18 10.29 12.86
CA LYS A 209 14.40 9.52 12.54
C LYS A 209 14.11 8.04 12.39
N VAL A 210 13.28 7.46 13.27
CA VAL A 210 12.89 6.05 13.18
C VAL A 210 12.05 5.81 11.93
N MET A 211 11.06 6.65 11.67
CA MET A 211 10.21 6.60 10.47
C MET A 211 11.04 6.76 9.20
N LYS A 212 11.96 7.73 9.15
CA LYS A 212 12.88 7.87 8.00
C LYS A 212 13.73 6.64 7.80
N LYS A 213 14.33 6.09 8.86
CA LYS A 213 15.14 4.86 8.78
C LYS A 213 14.33 3.66 8.29
N ALA A 214 13.13 3.47 8.83
CA ALA A 214 12.22 2.41 8.40
C ALA A 214 11.81 2.57 6.93
N SER A 215 11.44 3.80 6.53
CA SER A 215 11.10 4.13 5.14
C SER A 215 12.26 3.90 4.18
N VAL A 216 13.50 4.28 4.55
CA VAL A 216 14.69 4.02 3.71
C VAL A 216 14.84 2.52 3.47
N ILE A 217 14.88 1.72 4.53
CA ILE A 217 15.08 0.28 4.43
C ILE A 217 13.96 -0.37 3.61
N SER A 218 12.72 0.02 3.87
CA SER A 218 11.56 -0.59 3.21
C SER A 218 11.44 -0.21 1.74
N VAL A 219 11.67 1.07 1.38
CA VAL A 219 11.69 1.52 -0.02
C VAL A 219 12.85 0.85 -0.75
N SER A 220 14.04 0.76 -0.16
CA SER A 220 15.18 0.07 -0.77
C SER A 220 14.90 -1.41 -1.02
N LEU A 221 14.38 -2.13 -0.02
CA LEU A 221 14.09 -3.56 -0.15
C LEU A 221 12.97 -3.81 -1.17
N THR A 222 11.90 -3.02 -1.14
CA THR A 222 10.82 -3.14 -2.11
C THR A 222 11.33 -2.87 -3.52
N THR A 223 12.09 -1.80 -3.71
CA THR A 223 12.68 -1.45 -5.02
C THR A 223 13.58 -2.57 -5.53
N PHE A 224 14.33 -3.22 -4.66
CA PHE A 224 15.12 -4.41 -5.01
C PHE A 224 14.23 -5.54 -5.52
N PHE A 225 13.21 -5.96 -4.75
CA PHE A 225 12.30 -7.03 -5.19
C PHE A 225 11.59 -6.70 -6.49
N TYR A 226 11.15 -5.46 -6.63
CA TYR A 226 10.48 -4.95 -7.81
C TYR A 226 11.37 -5.01 -9.02
N MET A 227 12.59 -4.48 -8.91
CA MET A 227 13.56 -4.50 -9.99
C MET A 227 13.93 -5.94 -10.35
N CYS A 228 14.13 -6.83 -9.38
CA CYS A 228 14.39 -8.24 -9.65
C CYS A 228 13.22 -8.92 -10.37
N CYS A 229 12.00 -8.78 -9.89
CA CYS A 229 10.82 -9.39 -10.54
C CYS A 229 10.59 -8.81 -11.94
N GLY A 230 10.73 -7.48 -12.09
CA GLY A 230 10.58 -6.77 -13.35
C GLY A 230 11.63 -7.20 -14.38
N CYS A 231 12.91 -7.14 -14.00
CA CYS A 231 14.04 -7.45 -14.88
C CYS A 231 14.15 -8.95 -15.19
N PHE A 232 14.04 -9.84 -14.20
CA PHE A 232 14.11 -11.28 -14.47
C PHE A 232 12.88 -11.78 -15.23
N GLY A 233 11.69 -11.23 -14.95
CA GLY A 233 10.51 -11.51 -15.74
C GLY A 233 10.68 -11.08 -17.20
N TYR A 234 11.20 -9.87 -17.44
CA TYR A 234 11.46 -9.41 -18.80
C TYR A 234 12.58 -10.20 -19.49
N ALA A 235 13.67 -10.54 -18.80
CA ALA A 235 14.72 -11.40 -19.33
C ALA A 235 14.21 -12.81 -19.69
N ALA A 236 13.24 -13.32 -18.94
CA ALA A 236 12.66 -14.63 -19.15
C ALA A 236 11.73 -14.69 -20.38
N PHE A 237 10.94 -13.64 -20.61
CA PHE A 237 9.84 -13.65 -21.58
C PHE A 237 9.98 -12.65 -22.74
N GLY A 238 10.78 -11.58 -22.59
CA GLY A 238 10.98 -10.54 -23.62
C GLY A 238 9.67 -9.85 -24.00
N ASP A 239 9.44 -9.64 -25.29
CA ASP A 239 8.21 -9.01 -25.81
C ASP A 239 6.93 -9.80 -25.48
N GLN A 240 7.06 -11.09 -25.13
CA GLN A 240 5.95 -11.98 -24.74
C GLN A 240 5.71 -12.01 -23.22
N THR A 241 6.22 -11.01 -22.48
CA THR A 241 6.01 -10.94 -21.04
C THR A 241 4.52 -10.79 -20.73
N PRO A 242 3.94 -11.68 -19.92
CA PRO A 242 2.52 -11.63 -19.58
C PRO A 242 2.21 -10.46 -18.65
N GLY A 243 0.95 -10.02 -18.63
CA GLY A 243 0.51 -8.94 -17.75
C GLY A 243 0.65 -9.23 -16.26
N ASN A 244 0.53 -10.49 -15.86
CA ASN A 244 0.90 -10.98 -14.54
C ASN A 244 2.01 -12.02 -14.71
N ILE A 245 3.18 -11.76 -14.12
CA ILE A 245 4.36 -12.62 -14.25
C ILE A 245 4.07 -14.10 -13.92
N MET A 246 3.15 -14.38 -12.98
CA MET A 246 2.80 -15.76 -12.59
C MET A 246 2.10 -16.54 -13.70
N THR A 247 1.33 -15.85 -14.54
CA THR A 247 0.64 -16.52 -15.66
C THR A 247 1.61 -17.03 -16.72
N GLY A 248 2.77 -16.40 -16.88
CA GLY A 248 3.82 -16.86 -17.80
C GLY A 248 4.50 -18.14 -17.35
N PHE A 249 4.39 -18.48 -16.06
CA PHE A 249 4.91 -19.72 -15.52
C PHE A 249 3.89 -20.84 -15.46
N GLY A 250 2.65 -20.68 -15.94
CA GLY A 250 1.59 -21.70 -15.78
C GLY A 250 1.91 -23.13 -16.29
N PHE A 251 2.96 -23.28 -17.12
CA PHE A 251 3.48 -24.57 -17.59
C PHE A 251 4.93 -24.86 -17.17
N TYR A 252 5.42 -24.17 -16.13
CA TYR A 252 6.79 -24.30 -15.66
C TYR A 252 6.88 -25.39 -14.59
N GLU A 253 7.75 -26.37 -14.78
CA GLU A 253 8.00 -27.35 -13.74
C GLU A 253 8.84 -26.73 -12.61
N PRO A 254 8.43 -26.86 -11.34
CA PRO A 254 7.32 -27.68 -10.85
C PRO A 254 5.97 -26.93 -10.68
N TYR A 255 4.87 -27.53 -11.17
CA TYR A 255 3.51 -26.99 -11.12
C TYR A 255 3.02 -26.62 -9.70
N TRP A 256 3.33 -27.45 -8.70
CA TRP A 256 2.90 -27.22 -7.31
C TRP A 256 3.40 -25.89 -6.74
N LEU A 257 4.58 -25.42 -7.19
CA LEU A 257 5.19 -24.20 -6.69
C LEU A 257 4.44 -22.97 -7.20
N ILE A 258 3.90 -23.05 -8.41
CA ILE A 258 3.06 -22.01 -9.02
C ILE A 258 1.70 -21.99 -8.33
N ASP A 259 1.09 -23.15 -8.09
CA ASP A 259 -0.17 -23.25 -7.37
C ASP A 259 -0.04 -22.69 -5.94
N PHE A 260 1.06 -22.99 -5.28
CA PHE A 260 1.38 -22.42 -3.97
C PHE A 260 1.57 -20.89 -4.03
N ALA A 261 2.29 -20.36 -5.03
CA ALA A 261 2.44 -18.92 -5.21
C ALA A 261 1.08 -18.23 -5.47
N ASN A 262 0.21 -18.84 -6.28
CA ASN A 262 -1.13 -18.34 -6.52
C ASN A 262 -2.00 -18.37 -5.25
N ALA A 263 -1.89 -19.43 -4.43
CA ALA A 263 -2.56 -19.49 -3.12
C ALA A 263 -2.07 -18.36 -2.20
N CYS A 264 -0.76 -18.09 -2.16
CA CYS A 264 -0.19 -16.96 -1.42
C CYS A 264 -0.75 -15.62 -1.92
N ILE A 265 -0.85 -15.41 -3.24
CA ILE A 265 -1.46 -14.20 -3.81
C ILE A 265 -2.91 -14.06 -3.36
N VAL A 266 -3.72 -15.13 -3.44
CA VAL A 266 -5.13 -15.10 -3.00
C VAL A 266 -5.22 -14.74 -1.52
N LEU A 267 -4.44 -15.41 -0.65
CA LEU A 267 -4.43 -15.12 0.78
C LEU A 267 -4.02 -13.68 1.08
N HIS A 268 -3.00 -13.16 0.39
CA HIS A 268 -2.61 -11.76 0.51
C HIS A 268 -3.74 -10.81 0.09
N LEU A 269 -4.33 -11.01 -1.08
CA LEU A 269 -5.39 -10.14 -1.60
C LEU A 269 -6.66 -10.19 -0.76
N LEU A 270 -7.00 -11.34 -0.16
CA LEU A 270 -8.11 -11.45 0.79
C LEU A 270 -7.86 -10.62 2.05
N GLY A 271 -6.63 -10.66 2.58
CA GLY A 271 -6.21 -9.82 3.69
C GLY A 271 -6.33 -8.33 3.35
N GLY A 272 -5.77 -7.94 2.21
CA GLY A 272 -5.87 -6.57 1.70
C GLY A 272 -7.32 -6.12 1.50
N TYR A 273 -8.15 -6.93 0.83
CA TYR A 273 -9.57 -6.65 0.62
C TYR A 273 -10.28 -6.38 1.95
N GLN A 274 -10.03 -7.19 2.97
CA GLN A 274 -10.62 -6.98 4.27
C GLN A 274 -10.16 -5.65 4.89
N VAL A 275 -8.85 -5.37 4.90
CA VAL A 275 -8.28 -4.14 5.47
C VAL A 275 -8.80 -2.89 4.75
N PHE A 276 -8.87 -2.90 3.41
CA PHE A 276 -9.33 -1.75 2.63
C PHE A 276 -10.84 -1.48 2.76
N ASN A 277 -11.65 -2.52 2.98
CA ASN A 277 -13.11 -2.36 3.05
C ASN A 277 -13.63 -2.03 4.45
N GLN A 278 -12.91 -2.42 5.51
CA GLN A 278 -13.30 -2.08 6.89
C GLN A 278 -13.71 -0.62 7.05
N PRO A 279 -12.94 0.35 6.54
CA PRO A 279 -13.24 1.71 6.89
C PRO A 279 -14.45 2.20 6.05
N ILE A 280 -14.72 1.68 4.85
CA ILE A 280 -15.97 1.94 4.08
C ILE A 280 -17.18 1.46 4.88
N PHE A 281 -17.09 0.25 5.43
CA PHE A 281 -18.16 -0.33 6.24
C PHE A 281 -18.42 0.47 7.51
N ALA A 282 -17.39 1.12 8.07
CA ALA A 282 -17.50 2.07 9.17
C ALA A 282 -18.46 3.20 8.90
N PHE A 283 -18.22 3.82 7.74
CA PHE A 283 -18.71 5.12 7.43
C PHE A 283 -20.19 4.98 7.15
N ILE A 284 -20.52 3.94 6.39
CA ILE A 284 -21.88 3.49 6.16
C ILE A 284 -22.57 3.17 7.49
N ASP A 285 -21.98 2.33 8.34
CA ASP A 285 -22.58 1.93 9.62
C ASP A 285 -22.88 3.15 10.52
N ARG A 286 -21.88 4.01 10.75
CA ARG A 286 -22.04 5.21 11.58
C ARG A 286 -23.03 6.20 11.00
N TRP A 287 -23.08 6.35 9.67
CA TRP A 287 -24.05 7.20 9.00
C TRP A 287 -25.49 6.70 9.22
N PHE A 288 -25.74 5.40 9.03
CA PHE A 288 -27.06 4.82 9.24
C PHE A 288 -27.49 4.86 10.71
N VAL A 289 -26.59 4.55 11.65
CA VAL A 289 -26.87 4.61 13.10
C VAL A 289 -27.22 6.04 13.52
N ASN A 290 -26.46 7.05 13.07
CA ASN A 290 -26.71 8.45 13.41
C ASN A 290 -28.02 8.97 12.78
N LYS A 291 -28.34 8.53 11.57
CA LYS A 291 -29.52 9.00 10.83
C LYS A 291 -30.81 8.33 11.29
N TYR A 292 -30.75 7.05 11.71
CA TYR A 292 -31.91 6.25 12.12
C TYR A 292 -31.65 5.54 13.46
N PRO A 293 -31.55 6.30 14.57
CA PRO A 293 -31.22 5.74 15.88
C PRO A 293 -32.29 4.78 16.45
N ASN A 294 -33.56 4.96 16.04
CA ASN A 294 -34.68 4.17 16.58
C ASN A 294 -35.12 3.01 15.68
N ASN A 295 -34.39 2.72 14.59
CA ASN A 295 -34.76 1.66 13.66
C ASN A 295 -34.13 0.32 14.08
N GLY A 296 -34.96 -0.68 14.36
CA GLY A 296 -34.52 -2.04 14.74
C GLY A 296 -33.69 -2.72 13.65
N PHE A 297 -33.99 -2.48 12.36
CA PHE A 297 -33.19 -3.04 11.26
C PHE A 297 -31.72 -2.56 11.27
N VAL A 298 -31.49 -1.35 11.79
CA VAL A 298 -30.17 -0.69 11.84
C VAL A 298 -29.42 -1.06 13.11
N ASN A 299 -30.10 -1.13 14.26
CA ASN A 299 -29.45 -1.23 15.57
C ASN A 299 -29.62 -2.60 16.27
N ASP A 300 -30.55 -3.44 15.84
CA ASP A 300 -30.76 -4.74 16.47
C ASP A 300 -29.68 -5.75 16.06
N PHE A 301 -29.29 -6.58 17.03
CA PHE A 301 -28.37 -7.68 16.83
C PHE A 301 -29.10 -9.01 17.11
N HIS A 302 -29.29 -9.81 16.07
CA HIS A 302 -29.84 -11.16 16.15
C HIS A 302 -28.72 -12.15 16.45
N THR A 303 -28.86 -12.92 17.52
CA THR A 303 -27.86 -13.94 17.88
C THR A 303 -28.25 -15.28 17.28
N ILE A 304 -27.42 -15.80 16.35
CA ILE A 304 -27.58 -17.14 15.81
C ILE A 304 -26.65 -18.09 16.57
N LYS A 305 -27.22 -19.16 17.13
CA LYS A 305 -26.46 -20.25 17.75
C LYS A 305 -26.39 -21.41 16.76
N LEU A 306 -25.21 -21.65 16.19
CA LEU A 306 -24.93 -22.80 15.35
C LEU A 306 -24.36 -23.94 16.22
N PRO A 307 -24.64 -25.21 15.92
CA PRO A 307 -24.35 -26.35 16.81
C PRO A 307 -22.86 -26.61 17.11
N LEU A 308 -21.93 -25.92 16.44
CA LEU A 308 -20.47 -26.12 16.60
C LEU A 308 -19.66 -24.81 16.63
N LEU A 309 -20.31 -23.64 16.67
CA LEU A 309 -19.65 -22.35 16.60
C LEU A 309 -20.10 -21.44 17.76
N PRO A 310 -19.23 -20.53 18.24
CA PRO A 310 -19.61 -19.54 19.24
C PRO A 310 -20.80 -18.70 18.74
N PRO A 311 -21.67 -18.21 19.65
CA PRO A 311 -22.85 -17.45 19.29
C PRO A 311 -22.48 -16.24 18.44
N TYR A 312 -23.04 -16.17 17.23
CA TYR A 312 -22.70 -15.15 16.25
C TYR A 312 -23.77 -14.04 16.24
N ARG A 313 -23.35 -12.79 16.47
CA ARG A 313 -24.23 -11.62 16.47
C ARG A 313 -24.32 -11.04 15.06
N LEU A 314 -25.50 -11.10 14.47
CA LEU A 314 -25.80 -10.57 13.14
C LEU A 314 -26.63 -9.30 13.24
N ASN A 315 -26.27 -8.32 12.43
CA ASN A 315 -27.10 -7.15 12.18
C ASN A 315 -27.54 -7.20 10.72
N LEU A 316 -28.84 -7.07 10.47
CA LEU A 316 -29.41 -7.29 9.14
C LEU A 316 -28.97 -6.23 8.13
N LEU A 317 -28.93 -4.94 8.53
CA LEU A 317 -28.38 -3.89 7.69
C LEU A 317 -26.93 -4.20 7.30
N ARG A 318 -26.09 -4.58 8.28
CA ARG A 318 -24.68 -4.93 8.04
C ARG A 318 -24.53 -6.10 7.08
N LEU A 319 -25.38 -7.11 7.19
CA LEU A 319 -25.37 -8.23 6.25
C LEU A 319 -25.74 -7.75 4.84
N CYS A 320 -26.85 -7.03 4.69
CA CYS A 320 -27.35 -6.57 3.39
C CYS A 320 -26.33 -5.69 2.64
N TYR A 321 -25.80 -4.63 3.27
CA TYR A 321 -24.90 -3.73 2.55
C TYR A 321 -23.54 -4.37 2.28
N ARG A 322 -23.02 -5.24 3.16
CA ARG A 322 -21.75 -5.95 2.92
C ARG A 322 -21.89 -6.95 1.79
N THR A 323 -22.98 -7.71 1.75
CA THR A 323 -23.27 -8.63 0.63
C THR A 323 -23.45 -7.87 -0.66
N LEU A 324 -24.22 -6.77 -0.67
CA LEU A 324 -24.40 -5.92 -1.85
C LEU A 324 -23.06 -5.34 -2.34
N TYR A 325 -22.22 -4.90 -1.41
CA TYR A 325 -20.88 -4.40 -1.71
C TYR A 325 -20.02 -5.48 -2.38
N VAL A 326 -19.92 -6.67 -1.78
CA VAL A 326 -19.16 -7.79 -2.36
C VAL A 326 -19.68 -8.10 -3.77
N VAL A 327 -21.00 -8.29 -3.93
CA VAL A 327 -21.62 -8.57 -5.23
C VAL A 327 -21.29 -7.48 -6.25
N SER A 328 -21.38 -6.20 -5.88
CA SER A 328 -21.03 -5.09 -6.77
C SER A 328 -19.56 -5.12 -7.21
N THR A 329 -18.63 -5.35 -6.28
CA THR A 329 -17.19 -5.45 -6.60
C THR A 329 -16.88 -6.65 -7.48
N THR A 330 -17.57 -7.78 -7.29
CA THR A 330 -17.46 -8.96 -8.15
C THR A 330 -17.99 -8.70 -9.55
N VAL A 331 -19.15 -8.05 -9.69
CA VAL A 331 -19.70 -7.68 -11.01
C VAL A 331 -18.74 -6.75 -11.76
N ILE A 332 -18.14 -5.78 -11.08
CA ILE A 332 -17.12 -4.90 -11.67
C ILE A 332 -15.90 -5.71 -12.12
N ALA A 333 -15.39 -6.63 -11.28
CA ALA A 333 -14.24 -7.47 -11.61
C ALA A 333 -14.50 -8.37 -12.83
N ILE A 334 -15.70 -8.93 -12.95
CA ILE A 334 -16.11 -9.73 -14.13
C ILE A 334 -16.24 -8.86 -15.38
N THR A 335 -16.69 -7.61 -15.23
CA THR A 335 -16.88 -6.68 -16.36
C THR A 335 -15.56 -6.15 -16.90
N PHE A 336 -14.55 -5.99 -16.06
CA PHE A 336 -13.23 -5.45 -16.42
C PHE A 336 -12.09 -6.38 -15.99
N PRO A 337 -11.93 -7.56 -16.63
CA PRO A 337 -10.87 -8.52 -16.29
C PRO A 337 -9.49 -8.10 -16.85
N TYR A 338 -9.21 -6.80 -16.91
CA TYR A 338 -8.03 -6.20 -17.54
C TYR A 338 -7.00 -5.81 -16.48
N PHE A 339 -6.20 -6.78 -16.02
CA PHE A 339 -5.29 -6.62 -14.87
C PHE A 339 -4.46 -5.33 -14.93
N ASN A 340 -3.62 -5.15 -15.95
CA ASN A 340 -2.75 -3.97 -16.06
C ASN A 340 -3.53 -2.69 -16.32
N GLN A 341 -4.59 -2.71 -17.11
CA GLN A 341 -5.32 -1.48 -17.43
C GLN A 341 -6.00 -0.92 -16.18
N VAL A 342 -6.58 -1.80 -15.36
CA VAL A 342 -7.19 -1.43 -14.08
C VAL A 342 -6.13 -0.96 -13.09
N LEU A 343 -4.99 -1.67 -12.97
CA LEU A 343 -3.87 -1.23 -12.12
C LEU A 343 -3.33 0.13 -12.55
N GLY A 344 -3.15 0.36 -13.84
CA GLY A 344 -2.70 1.63 -14.39
C GLY A 344 -3.62 2.80 -14.05
N VAL A 345 -4.93 2.63 -14.16
CA VAL A 345 -5.92 3.64 -13.76
C VAL A 345 -5.85 3.91 -12.25
N LEU A 346 -5.86 2.86 -11.43
CA LEU A 346 -5.81 3.01 -9.97
C LEU A 346 -4.49 3.65 -9.51
N GLY A 347 -3.37 3.27 -10.13
CA GLY A 347 -2.05 3.84 -9.87
C GLY A 347 -2.02 5.31 -10.22
N ALA A 348 -2.47 5.67 -11.42
CA ALA A 348 -2.50 7.05 -11.88
C ALA A 348 -3.39 7.94 -10.99
N LEU A 349 -4.60 7.50 -10.64
CA LEU A 349 -5.53 8.27 -9.82
C LEU A 349 -5.04 8.46 -8.38
N ASN A 350 -4.37 7.48 -7.79
CA ASN A 350 -3.90 7.58 -6.41
C ASN A 350 -2.54 8.27 -6.29
N PHE A 351 -1.67 8.11 -7.29
CA PHE A 351 -0.27 8.56 -7.22
C PHE A 351 -0.15 10.05 -6.95
N TRP A 352 -0.66 10.93 -7.81
CA TRP A 352 -0.47 12.36 -7.60
C TRP A 352 -1.18 12.91 -6.33
N PRO A 353 -2.51 12.74 -6.15
CA PRO A 353 -3.20 13.42 -5.06
C PRO A 353 -2.75 12.91 -3.68
N LEU A 354 -2.54 11.59 -3.53
CA LEU A 354 -2.26 10.98 -2.23
C LEU A 354 -0.77 10.77 -1.97
N ALA A 355 0.03 10.39 -2.98
CA ALA A 355 1.45 10.12 -2.77
C ALA A 355 2.32 11.37 -2.89
N ILE A 356 1.85 12.44 -3.55
CA ILE A 356 2.67 13.61 -3.88
C ILE A 356 2.07 14.91 -3.34
N TYR A 357 0.89 15.30 -3.83
CA TYR A 357 0.28 16.59 -3.52
C TYR A 357 0.03 16.74 -2.03
N PHE A 358 -0.64 15.77 -1.42
CA PHE A 358 -0.95 15.82 0.01
C PHE A 358 0.31 15.96 0.89
N PRO A 359 1.36 15.13 0.73
CA PRO A 359 2.63 15.33 1.44
C PRO A 359 3.30 16.69 1.26
N VAL A 360 3.33 17.20 0.03
CA VAL A 360 3.99 18.46 -0.30
C VAL A 360 3.26 19.65 0.34
N GLU A 361 1.94 19.71 0.19
CA GLU A 361 1.13 20.78 0.79
C GLU A 361 1.20 20.77 2.31
N MET A 362 1.13 19.57 2.89
CA MET A 362 1.25 19.42 4.34
C MET A 362 2.61 19.92 4.85
N TYR A 363 3.68 19.64 4.10
CA TYR A 363 5.00 20.14 4.41
C TYR A 363 5.09 21.67 4.32
N PHE A 364 4.48 22.29 3.31
CA PHE A 364 4.41 23.75 3.20
C PHE A 364 3.72 24.39 4.39
N VAL A 365 2.54 23.87 4.77
CA VAL A 365 1.74 24.41 5.88
C VAL A 365 2.47 24.25 7.22
N GLN A 366 3.04 23.08 7.49
CA GLN A 366 3.64 22.80 8.80
C GLN A 366 5.01 23.46 8.98
N MET A 367 5.86 23.42 7.95
CA MET A 367 7.18 24.05 8.01
C MET A 367 7.14 25.55 7.73
N LYS A 368 5.94 26.10 7.49
CA LYS A 368 5.72 27.52 7.15
C LYS A 368 6.66 27.99 6.05
N ILE A 369 6.80 27.18 5.00
CA ILE A 369 7.69 27.50 3.88
C ILE A 369 7.12 28.71 3.15
N GLN A 370 7.90 29.79 3.08
CA GLN A 370 7.51 30.98 2.35
C GLN A 370 7.40 30.68 0.85
N GLN A 371 6.32 31.17 0.23
CA GLN A 371 6.11 31.09 -1.20
C GLN A 371 7.28 31.71 -1.96
N TRP A 372 7.58 31.18 -3.15
CA TRP A 372 8.66 31.63 -4.04
C TRP A 372 10.09 31.45 -3.52
N THR A 373 10.27 30.79 -2.38
CA THR A 373 11.61 30.32 -1.98
C THR A 373 12.09 29.19 -2.88
N LYS A 374 13.41 28.98 -2.99
CA LYS A 374 14.00 27.89 -3.79
C LYS A 374 13.42 26.52 -3.43
N LYS A 375 13.20 26.26 -2.12
CA LYS A 375 12.59 25.01 -1.63
C LYS A 375 11.14 24.86 -2.07
N TRP A 376 10.36 25.94 -1.99
CA TRP A 376 8.97 25.95 -2.45
C TRP A 376 8.89 25.68 -3.96
N LEU A 377 9.69 26.37 -4.77
CA LEU A 377 9.73 26.18 -6.23
C LEU A 377 10.12 24.75 -6.62
N LEU A 378 11.12 24.16 -5.95
CA LEU A 378 11.54 22.77 -6.20
C LEU A 378 10.43 21.77 -5.87
N LEU A 379 9.78 21.90 -4.71
CA LEU A 379 8.71 20.99 -4.29
C LEU A 379 7.43 21.16 -5.14
N GLN A 380 7.13 22.39 -5.57
CA GLN A 380 6.03 22.66 -6.48
C GLN A 380 6.30 22.07 -7.86
N ALA A 381 7.51 22.26 -8.41
CA ALA A 381 7.91 21.66 -9.68
C ALA A 381 7.86 20.13 -9.63
N PHE A 382 8.36 19.53 -8.54
CA PHE A 382 8.26 18.09 -8.28
C PHE A 382 6.81 17.60 -8.31
N SER A 383 5.90 18.29 -7.62
CA SER A 383 4.47 17.96 -7.62
C SER A 383 3.84 18.07 -9.01
N MET A 384 4.14 19.14 -9.75
CA MET A 384 3.61 19.36 -11.10
C MET A 384 4.13 18.34 -12.11
N ILE A 385 5.41 17.95 -12.04
CA ILE A 385 5.96 16.88 -12.89
C ILE A 385 5.23 15.56 -12.62
N CYS A 386 5.02 15.21 -11.35
CA CYS A 386 4.27 14.00 -11.00
C CYS A 386 2.80 14.06 -11.44
N LEU A 387 2.17 15.24 -11.45
CA LEU A 387 0.82 15.44 -11.98
C LEU A 387 0.75 15.13 -13.49
N ILE A 388 1.74 15.62 -14.25
CA ILE A 388 1.81 15.38 -15.69
C ILE A 388 1.99 13.88 -15.96
N ILE A 389 2.90 13.22 -15.22
CA ILE A 389 3.12 11.76 -15.34
C ILE A 389 1.85 10.98 -14.99
N SER A 390 1.18 11.34 -13.89
CA SER A 390 -0.09 10.73 -13.45
C SER A 390 -1.20 10.92 -14.49
N THR A 391 -1.36 12.13 -15.03
CA THR A 391 -2.37 12.42 -16.06
C THR A 391 -2.08 11.64 -17.33
N PHE A 392 -0.82 11.62 -17.77
CA PHE A 392 -0.40 10.84 -18.93
C PHE A 392 -0.72 9.36 -18.74
N ALA A 393 -0.33 8.78 -17.60
CA ALA A 393 -0.59 7.38 -17.24
C ALA A 393 -2.09 7.05 -17.17
N LEU A 394 -2.91 7.98 -16.66
CA LEU A 394 -4.36 7.82 -16.61
C LEU A 394 -4.94 7.71 -18.00
N VAL A 395 -4.56 8.62 -18.92
CA VAL A 395 -5.07 8.64 -20.29
C VAL A 395 -4.73 7.33 -21.02
N GLY A 396 -3.48 6.86 -20.96
CA GLY A 396 -3.11 5.60 -21.62
C GLY A 396 -3.72 4.36 -20.99
N SER A 397 -3.93 4.36 -19.66
CA SER A 397 -4.62 3.25 -19.00
C SER A 397 -6.10 3.19 -19.37
N VAL A 398 -6.79 4.35 -19.44
CA VAL A 398 -8.18 4.44 -19.90
C VAL A 398 -8.31 4.07 -21.37
N GLU A 399 -7.42 4.56 -22.23
CA GLU A 399 -7.35 4.13 -23.64
C GLU A 399 -7.18 2.61 -23.73
N GLY A 400 -6.30 2.03 -22.90
CA GLY A 400 -6.12 0.59 -22.82
C GLY A 400 -7.40 -0.16 -22.45
N ILE A 401 -8.21 0.34 -21.50
CA ILE A 401 -9.52 -0.26 -21.16
C ILE A 401 -10.48 -0.19 -22.34
N ILE A 402 -10.58 0.99 -22.98
CA ILE A 402 -11.48 1.21 -24.11
C ILE A 402 -11.08 0.27 -25.26
N SER A 403 -9.80 0.23 -25.60
CA SER A 403 -9.26 -0.60 -26.67
C SER A 403 -9.44 -2.10 -26.42
N GLU A 404 -9.31 -2.60 -25.19
CA GLU A 404 -9.60 -4.02 -24.90
C GLU A 404 -11.10 -4.34 -24.85
N LYS A 405 -11.96 -3.35 -24.57
CA LYS A 405 -13.42 -3.55 -24.52
C LYS A 405 -14.08 -3.55 -25.89
N PHE A 406 -13.52 -2.80 -26.84
CA PHE A 406 -14.06 -2.63 -28.19
C PHE A 406 -13.24 -3.32 -29.29
N LYS A 407 -12.24 -4.13 -28.91
CA LYS A 407 -11.70 -5.19 -29.77
C LYS A 407 -12.70 -6.33 -29.90
#